data_AF-A0A1F3GHW3-F1
#
_entry.id   AF-A0A1F3GHW3-F1
#
_cell.length_a   1.000
_cell.length_b   1.000
_cell.length_c   1.000
_cell.angle_alpha   90.00
_cell.angle_beta   90.00
_cell.angle_gamma   90.00
#
_symmetry.space_group_name_H-M   'P 1'
#
loop_
_entity.id
_entity.type
_entity.pdbx_description
1 polymer ?
#
loop_
_entity_poly.entity_id
_entity_poly.type
_entity_poly.pdbx_seq_one_letter_code
_entity_poly.pdbx_strand_id
1 'polypeptide(L)'
;MDKDEMELEKYKIAIDLLKYEGVMLWQIMSAYMIVNTVFLGFISQAAFKDYKDYTFHYDPICFLAGIFGLILIVPWLGTFLRNSDYYHFRMAQSKKVEPDGWCLLRDNGEDFAKGREVQIEGKRYQIVCLGRLMRNKRAVYWMIALFGIIYSILIILFGPWWPIQILK
;
A
#
# COMPACT_ATOMS: atom_id res chain seq x y z
N MET A 1 20.96 -12.09 34.62
CA MET A 1 20.12 -12.53 33.51
C MET A 1 20.79 -13.74 32.90
N ASP A 2 20.09 -14.86 32.85
CA ASP A 2 20.62 -16.09 32.25
C ASP A 2 20.78 -15.92 30.73
N LYS A 3 21.61 -16.74 30.08
CA LYS A 3 21.85 -16.68 28.64
C LYS A 3 20.56 -16.88 27.84
N ASP A 4 19.73 -17.82 28.27
CA ASP A 4 18.45 -18.12 27.63
C ASP A 4 17.45 -16.97 27.79
N GLU A 5 17.47 -16.32 28.96
CA GLU A 5 16.66 -15.14 29.24
C GLU A 5 17.07 -13.94 28.36
N MET A 6 18.38 -13.78 28.13
CA MET A 6 18.92 -12.75 27.22
C MET A 6 18.55 -12.98 25.75
N GLU A 7 18.64 -14.21 25.26
CA GLU A 7 18.27 -14.54 23.87
C GLU A 7 16.76 -14.36 23.65
N LEU A 8 15.93 -14.75 24.63
CA LEU A 8 14.50 -14.50 24.59
C LEU A 8 14.17 -13.00 24.58
N GLU A 9 14.87 -12.19 25.38
CA GLU A 9 14.68 -10.74 25.40
C GLU A 9 15.06 -10.09 24.06
N LYS A 10 16.20 -10.48 23.47
CA LYS A 10 16.60 -10.03 22.12
C LYS A 10 15.55 -10.37 21.08
N TYR A 11 15.01 -11.59 21.12
CA TYR A 11 13.96 -12.01 20.19
C TYR A 11 12.69 -11.17 20.37
N LYS A 12 12.24 -10.94 21.60
CA LYS A 12 11.09 -10.07 21.90
C LYS A 12 11.27 -8.67 21.35
N ILE A 13 12.41 -8.03 21.62
CA ILE A 13 12.73 -6.69 21.10
C ILE A 13 12.72 -6.67 19.56
N ALA A 14 13.30 -7.69 18.92
CA ALA A 14 13.32 -7.77 17.46
C ALA A 14 11.91 -7.98 16.87
N ILE A 15 11.05 -8.74 17.53
CA ILE A 15 9.65 -8.92 17.13
C ILE A 15 8.85 -7.62 17.31
N ASP A 16 9.06 -6.90 18.41
CA ASP A 16 8.34 -5.65 18.65
C ASP A 16 8.73 -4.57 17.65
N LEU A 17 10.02 -4.50 17.28
CA LEU A 17 10.46 -3.62 16.20
C LEU A 17 9.87 -4.01 14.84
N LEU A 18 9.80 -5.31 14.53
CA LEU A 18 9.15 -5.80 13.30
C LEU A 18 7.65 -5.45 13.26
N LYS A 19 6.95 -5.62 14.39
CA LYS A 19 5.54 -5.23 14.51
C LYS A 19 5.36 -3.73 14.30
N TYR A 20 6.22 -2.92 14.91
CA TYR A 20 6.21 -1.47 14.73
C TYR A 20 6.33 -1.08 13.25
N GLU A 21 7.30 -1.64 12.52
CA GLU A 21 7.44 -1.39 11.07
C GLU A 21 6.22 -1.86 10.28
N GLY A 22 5.62 -3.00 10.65
CA GLY A 22 4.39 -3.50 10.03
C GLY A 22 3.21 -2.54 10.23
N VAL A 23 3.06 -1.99 11.43
CA VAL A 23 2.03 -0.98 11.77
C VAL A 23 2.31 0.31 11.01
N MET A 24 3.56 0.78 10.97
CA MET A 24 3.94 2.00 10.25
C MET A 24 3.64 1.88 8.75
N LEU A 25 3.98 0.75 8.13
CA LEU A 25 3.66 0.46 6.74
C LEU A 25 2.15 0.55 6.47
N TRP A 26 1.34 -0.03 7.36
CA TRP A 26 -0.12 0.00 7.26
C TRP A 26 -0.71 1.41 7.45
N GLN A 27 -0.19 2.17 8.41
CA GLN A 27 -0.62 3.54 8.69
C GLN A 27 -0.32 4.47 7.51
N ILE A 28 0.88 4.39 6.94
CA ILE A 28 1.27 5.15 5.76
C ILE A 28 0.34 4.82 4.58
N MET A 29 0.10 3.53 4.32
CA MET A 29 -0.82 3.10 3.27
C MET A 29 -2.22 3.70 3.47
N SER A 30 -2.74 3.63 4.70
CA SER A 30 -4.07 4.14 5.04
C SER A 30 -4.18 5.66 4.90
N ALA A 31 -3.16 6.40 5.35
CA ALA A 31 -3.15 7.87 5.28
C ALA A 31 -3.21 8.36 3.83
N TYR A 32 -2.35 7.83 2.95
CA TYR A 32 -2.38 8.22 1.54
C TYR A 32 -3.65 7.76 0.83
N MET A 33 -4.17 6.57 1.13
CA MET A 33 -5.44 6.12 0.57
C MET A 33 -6.57 7.09 0.92
N ILE A 34 -6.68 7.51 2.18
CA ILE A 34 -7.69 8.48 2.63
C ILE A 34 -7.52 9.81 1.91
N VAL A 35 -6.31 10.36 1.88
CA VAL A 35 -6.03 11.65 1.23
C VAL A 35 -6.42 11.62 -0.25
N ASN A 36 -5.99 10.59 -1.00
CA ASN A 36 -6.33 10.46 -2.42
C ASN A 36 -7.85 10.26 -2.63
N THR A 37 -8.51 9.50 -1.75
CA THR A 37 -9.96 9.27 -1.84
C THR A 37 -10.76 10.54 -1.60
N VAL A 38 -10.42 11.28 -0.54
CA VAL A 38 -11.07 12.56 -0.21
C VAL A 38 -10.84 13.58 -1.33
N PHE A 39 -9.59 13.69 -1.80
CA PHE A 39 -9.24 14.59 -2.89
C PHE A 39 -10.02 14.26 -4.18
N LEU A 40 -10.13 12.98 -4.52
CA LEU A 40 -10.90 12.51 -5.67
C LEU A 40 -12.41 12.75 -5.51
N GLY A 41 -12.94 12.65 -4.28
CA GLY A 41 -14.32 13.03 -3.96
C GLY A 41 -14.61 14.50 -4.25
N PHE A 42 -13.71 15.40 -3.83
CA PHE A 42 -13.84 16.83 -4.13
C PHE A 42 -13.74 17.13 -5.63
N ILE A 43 -12.80 16.49 -6.34
CA ILE A 43 -12.70 16.63 -7.80
C ILE A 43 -13.97 16.15 -8.48
N SER A 44 -14.51 15.00 -8.07
CA SER A 44 -15.74 14.45 -8.64
C SER A 44 -16.92 15.39 -8.43
N GLN A 45 -17.04 15.98 -7.24
CA GLN A 45 -18.09 16.95 -6.95
C GLN A 45 -17.97 18.22 -7.81
N ALA A 46 -16.74 18.71 -8.02
CA ALA A 46 -16.50 19.88 -8.87
C ALA A 46 -16.78 19.57 -10.35
N ALA A 47 -16.26 18.45 -10.85
CA ALA A 47 -16.35 18.02 -12.24
C ALA A 47 -17.79 17.69 -12.68
N PHE A 48 -18.62 17.17 -11.78
CA PHE A 48 -19.97 16.70 -12.10
C PHE A 48 -21.09 17.54 -11.47
N LYS A 49 -20.81 18.80 -11.11
CA LYS A 49 -21.81 19.69 -10.50
C LYS A 49 -23.03 19.92 -11.39
N ASP A 50 -22.81 20.07 -12.70
CA ASP A 50 -23.85 20.31 -13.70
C ASP A 50 -23.94 19.12 -14.68
N TYR A 51 -24.66 18.09 -14.26
CA TYR A 51 -24.83 16.77 -14.92
C TYR A 51 -25.41 16.82 -16.36
N LYS A 52 -25.65 18.00 -16.94
CA LYS A 52 -26.46 18.16 -18.15
C LYS A 52 -25.71 17.91 -19.45
N ASP A 53 -24.39 18.05 -19.49
CA ASP A 53 -23.61 17.78 -20.70
C ASP A 53 -22.29 17.05 -20.37
N TYR A 54 -22.27 15.73 -20.59
CA TYR A 54 -21.05 14.91 -20.58
C TYR A 54 -20.18 15.18 -21.82
N THR A 55 -19.91 16.44 -22.11
CA THR A 55 -19.04 16.82 -23.23
C THR A 55 -17.61 17.00 -22.73
N PHE A 56 -16.64 16.52 -23.52
CA PHE A 56 -15.23 16.80 -23.27
C PHE A 56 -15.03 18.31 -23.36
N HIS A 57 -14.69 18.94 -22.23
CA HIS A 57 -14.49 20.38 -22.15
C HIS A 57 -13.27 20.68 -21.29
N TYR A 58 -12.63 21.81 -21.56
CA TYR A 58 -11.54 22.28 -20.72
C TYR A 58 -12.07 22.83 -19.39
N ASP A 59 -11.65 22.22 -18.28
CA ASP A 59 -11.83 22.75 -16.93
C ASP A 59 -10.44 22.87 -16.26
N PRO A 60 -9.91 24.10 -16.12
CA PRO A 60 -8.61 24.33 -15.49
C PRO A 60 -8.50 23.76 -14.07
N ILE A 61 -9.58 23.78 -13.28
CA ILE A 61 -9.57 23.33 -11.89
C ILE A 61 -9.42 21.81 -11.87
N CYS A 62 -10.24 21.09 -12.65
CA CYS A 62 -10.18 19.63 -12.73
C CYS A 62 -8.86 19.14 -13.36
N PHE A 63 -8.35 19.85 -14.37
CA PHE A 63 -7.05 19.55 -14.99
C PHE A 63 -5.89 19.70 -14.01
N LEU A 64 -5.78 20.86 -13.33
CA LEU A 64 -4.73 21.09 -12.35
C LEU A 64 -4.84 20.13 -11.16
N ALA A 65 -6.06 19.79 -10.74
CA ALA A 65 -6.27 18.81 -9.68
C ALA A 65 -5.81 17.40 -10.11
N GLY A 66 -6.03 17.00 -11.38
CA GLY A 66 -5.48 15.76 -11.93
C GLY A 66 -3.95 15.73 -11.91
N ILE A 67 -3.30 16.82 -12.32
CA ILE A 67 -1.83 16.96 -12.23
C ILE A 67 -1.36 16.84 -10.77
N PHE A 68 -2.01 17.55 -9.85
CA PHE A 68 -1.68 17.52 -8.44
C PHE A 68 -1.86 16.11 -7.84
N GLY A 69 -2.91 15.39 -8.23
CA GLY A 69 -3.13 14.00 -7.85
C GLY A 69 -2.00 13.07 -8.32
N LEU A 70 -1.52 13.22 -9.55
CA LEU A 70 -0.33 12.49 -10.03
C LEU A 70 0.92 12.83 -9.21
N ILE A 71 1.11 14.11 -8.86
CA ILE A 71 2.24 14.52 -8.02
C ILE A 71 2.14 13.87 -6.63
N LEU A 72 0.93 13.78 -6.04
CA LEU A 72 0.70 13.16 -4.73
C LEU A 72 0.97 11.65 -4.70
N ILE A 73 0.91 10.97 -5.84
CA ILE A 73 1.26 9.55 -5.95
C ILE A 73 2.76 9.32 -5.75
N VAL A 74 3.62 10.25 -6.17
CA VAL A 74 5.07 10.11 -6.06
C VAL A 74 5.54 9.92 -4.60
N PRO A 75 5.19 10.79 -3.64
CA PRO A 75 5.58 10.59 -2.24
C PRO A 75 4.89 9.36 -1.62
N TRP A 76 3.68 9.00 -2.06
CA TRP A 76 3.03 7.77 -1.63
C TRP A 76 3.85 6.54 -2.03
N LEU A 77 4.26 6.45 -3.30
CA LEU A 77 5.09 5.37 -3.80
C LEU A 77 6.46 5.34 -3.11
N GLY A 78 7.11 6.49 -2.98
CA GLY A 78 8.43 6.59 -2.35
C GLY A 78 8.42 6.17 -0.88
N THR A 79 7.45 6.64 -0.11
CA THR A 79 7.29 6.24 1.29
C THR A 79 6.94 4.76 1.41
N PHE A 80 6.06 4.22 0.56
CA PHE A 80 5.74 2.81 0.56
C PHE A 80 6.95 1.92 0.26
N LEU A 81 7.75 2.25 -0.77
CA LEU A 81 8.96 1.52 -1.12
C LEU A 81 9.94 1.48 0.05
N ARG A 82 10.25 2.65 0.62
CA ARG A 82 11.15 2.76 1.76
C ARG A 82 10.69 1.91 2.94
N ASN A 83 9.43 2.06 3.36
CA ASN A 83 8.91 1.35 4.53
C ASN A 83 8.77 -0.16 4.28
N SER A 84 8.43 -0.57 3.05
CA SER A 84 8.42 -1.99 2.67
C SER A 84 9.81 -2.62 2.80
N ASP A 85 10.86 -1.89 2.41
CA ASP A 85 12.24 -2.38 2.50
C ASP A 85 12.71 -2.44 3.97
N TYR A 86 12.37 -1.44 4.79
CA TYR A 86 12.62 -1.49 6.24
C TYR A 86 11.91 -2.67 6.90
N TYR A 87 10.64 -2.93 6.56
CA TYR A 87 9.92 -4.09 7.07
C TYR A 87 10.61 -5.41 6.72
N HIS A 88 11.04 -5.59 5.47
CA HIS A 88 11.77 -6.79 5.06
C HIS A 88 13.14 -6.91 5.74
N PHE A 89 13.84 -5.80 5.92
CA PHE A 89 15.10 -5.75 6.66
C PHE A 89 14.91 -6.18 8.12
N ARG A 90 13.91 -5.62 8.83
CA ARG A 90 13.62 -6.02 10.21
C ARG A 90 13.16 -7.46 10.30
N MET A 91 12.35 -7.95 9.35
CA MET A 91 11.94 -9.35 9.28
C MET A 91 13.17 -10.28 9.20
N ALA A 92 14.17 -9.94 8.39
CA ALA A 92 15.40 -10.71 8.30
C ALA A 92 16.23 -10.66 9.61
N GLN A 93 16.25 -9.53 10.31
CA GLN A 93 16.89 -9.42 11.62
C GLN A 93 16.17 -10.25 12.69
N SER A 94 14.83 -10.18 12.76
CA SER A 94 14.02 -10.95 13.71
C SER A 94 14.16 -12.45 13.48
N LYS A 95 14.23 -12.88 12.20
CA LYS A 95 14.62 -14.25 11.87
C LYS A 95 15.97 -14.57 12.48
N LYS A 96 17.02 -13.78 12.27
CA LYS A 96 18.39 -14.09 12.76
C LYS A 96 18.51 -14.29 14.27
N VAL A 97 17.63 -13.70 15.07
CA VAL A 97 17.63 -13.84 16.54
C VAL A 97 16.55 -14.77 17.07
N GLU A 98 15.82 -15.45 16.18
CA GLU A 98 14.84 -16.45 16.56
C GLU A 98 15.52 -17.65 17.25
N PRO A 99 15.04 -18.07 18.43
CA PRO A 99 15.55 -19.25 19.13
C PRO A 99 15.39 -20.52 18.29
N ASP A 100 16.35 -21.43 18.42
CA ASP A 100 16.36 -22.68 17.65
C ASP A 100 15.12 -23.53 17.97
N GLY A 101 14.51 -24.09 16.93
CA GLY A 101 13.33 -24.95 17.03
C GLY A 101 11.98 -24.22 17.14
N TRP A 102 11.95 -22.89 17.21
CA TRP A 102 10.68 -22.14 17.29
C TRP A 102 9.95 -22.04 15.96
N CYS A 103 10.67 -21.87 14.84
CA CYS A 103 10.13 -21.90 13.46
C CYS A 103 8.89 -21.00 13.22
N LEU A 104 8.75 -19.91 13.99
CA LEU A 104 7.70 -18.90 13.89
C LEU A 104 7.92 -17.95 12.72
N LEU A 105 9.17 -17.53 12.48
CA LEU A 105 9.53 -16.66 11.35
C LEU A 105 10.37 -17.37 10.30
N ARG A 106 11.31 -18.22 10.73
CA ARG A 106 12.10 -19.12 9.87
C ARG A 106 11.30 -20.37 9.48
N ASP A 107 11.83 -21.11 8.52
CA ASP A 107 11.31 -22.42 8.08
C ASP A 107 9.80 -22.37 7.78
N ASN A 108 8.98 -22.98 8.65
CA ASN A 108 7.53 -22.99 8.52
C ASN A 108 6.93 -21.58 8.39
N GLY A 109 7.40 -20.61 9.19
CA GLY A 109 6.94 -19.22 9.09
C GLY A 109 7.25 -18.59 7.74
N GLU A 110 8.42 -18.90 7.19
CA GLU A 110 8.85 -18.37 5.89
C GLU A 110 8.14 -19.05 4.72
N ASP A 111 7.98 -20.36 4.77
CA ASP A 111 7.27 -21.14 3.75
C ASP A 111 5.80 -20.74 3.70
N PHE A 112 5.15 -20.58 4.86
CA PHE A 112 3.79 -20.06 4.95
C PHE A 112 3.69 -18.63 4.36
N ALA A 113 4.62 -17.74 4.72
CA ALA A 113 4.65 -16.37 4.17
C ALA A 113 4.88 -16.32 2.66
N LYS A 114 5.54 -17.33 2.07
CA LYS A 114 5.68 -17.51 0.62
C LYS A 114 4.44 -18.12 -0.04
N GLY A 115 3.43 -18.51 0.73
CA GLY A 115 2.21 -19.15 0.24
C GLY A 115 2.36 -20.65 -0.01
N ARG A 116 3.41 -21.29 0.51
CA ARG A 116 3.55 -22.74 0.51
C ARG A 116 2.68 -23.33 1.63
N GLU A 117 2.35 -24.61 1.49
CA GLU A 117 1.63 -25.36 2.51
C GLU A 117 2.61 -25.77 3.61
N VAL A 118 2.20 -25.59 4.88
CA VAL A 118 2.97 -26.00 6.05
C VAL A 118 2.11 -26.86 6.96
N GLN A 119 2.72 -27.77 7.73
CA GLN A 119 2.01 -28.62 8.68
C GLN A 119 2.38 -28.25 10.12
N ILE A 120 1.36 -28.01 10.94
CA ILE A 120 1.49 -27.74 12.38
C ILE A 120 0.50 -28.67 13.08
N GLU A 121 0.99 -29.48 14.03
CA GLU A 121 0.16 -30.43 14.80
C GLU A 121 -0.73 -31.34 13.94
N GLY A 122 -0.18 -31.84 12.81
CA GLY A 122 -0.90 -32.72 11.89
C GLY A 122 -1.95 -32.02 11.02
N LYS A 123 -2.13 -30.70 11.15
CA LYS A 123 -3.02 -29.89 10.32
C LYS A 123 -2.24 -29.13 9.27
N ARG A 124 -2.81 -29.03 8.07
CA ARG A 124 -2.23 -28.31 6.93
C ARG A 124 -2.74 -26.87 6.91
N TYR A 125 -1.82 -25.93 6.79
CA TYR A 125 -2.09 -24.50 6.69
C TYR A 125 -1.50 -23.95 5.40
N GLN A 126 -2.31 -23.20 4.65
CA GLN A 126 -1.85 -22.51 3.45
C GLN A 126 -2.64 -21.22 3.26
N ILE A 127 -1.95 -20.17 2.77
CA ILE A 127 -2.62 -18.94 2.34
C ILE A 127 -3.51 -19.25 1.13
N VAL A 128 -4.77 -18.81 1.20
CA VAL A 128 -5.77 -18.96 0.13
C VAL A 128 -5.27 -18.33 -1.17
N CYS A 129 -5.69 -18.85 -2.33
CA CYS A 129 -5.24 -18.39 -3.66
C CYS A 129 -5.30 -16.87 -3.84
N LEU A 130 -6.40 -16.23 -3.42
CA LEU A 130 -6.56 -14.78 -3.49
C LEU A 130 -5.50 -14.04 -2.67
N GLY A 131 -5.20 -14.51 -1.46
CA GLY A 131 -4.15 -13.94 -0.60
C GLY A 131 -2.74 -14.13 -1.18
N ARG A 132 -2.51 -15.21 -1.93
CA ARG A 132 -1.23 -15.43 -2.65
C ARG A 132 -1.08 -14.47 -3.84
N LEU A 133 -2.16 -14.26 -4.59
CA LEU A 133 -2.19 -13.33 -5.73
C LEU A 133 -2.02 -11.88 -5.25
N MET A 134 -2.83 -11.46 -4.28
CA MET A 134 -2.79 -10.15 -3.64
C MET A 134 -1.80 -10.09 -2.47
N ARG A 135 -0.56 -10.53 -2.71
CA ARG A 135 0.52 -10.30 -1.74
C ARG A 135 0.61 -8.80 -1.45
N ASN A 136 0.67 -8.39 -0.17
CA ASN A 136 0.57 -6.98 0.26
C ASN A 136 1.34 -6.00 -0.64
N LYS A 137 2.56 -6.34 -1.05
CA LYS A 137 3.37 -5.50 -1.93
C LYS A 137 2.70 -5.22 -3.29
N ARG A 138 2.10 -6.23 -3.91
CA ARG A 138 1.35 -6.08 -5.17
C ARG A 138 0.05 -5.30 -4.98
N ALA A 139 -0.68 -5.54 -3.89
CA ALA A 139 -1.93 -4.84 -3.62
C ALA A 139 -1.76 -3.32 -3.58
N VAL A 140 -0.69 -2.83 -2.92
CA VAL A 140 -0.40 -1.39 -2.87
C VAL A 140 -0.03 -0.82 -4.24
N TYR A 141 0.78 -1.52 -5.04
CA TYR A 141 1.07 -1.08 -6.41
C TYR A 141 -0.20 -0.99 -7.26
N TRP A 142 -1.13 -1.95 -7.14
CA TRP A 142 -2.41 -1.89 -7.83
C TRP A 142 -3.24 -0.68 -7.42
N MET A 143 -3.29 -0.35 -6.13
CA MET A 143 -4.00 0.83 -5.64
C MET A 143 -3.38 2.12 -6.15
N ILE A 144 -2.06 2.25 -6.07
CA ILE A 144 -1.33 3.41 -6.60
C ILE A 144 -1.58 3.56 -8.10
N ALA A 145 -1.49 2.45 -8.86
CA ALA A 145 -1.77 2.45 -10.29
C ALA A 145 -3.21 2.86 -10.60
N LEU A 146 -4.18 2.39 -9.82
CA LEU A 146 -5.60 2.77 -9.97
C LEU A 146 -5.79 4.28 -9.82
N PHE A 147 -5.28 4.88 -8.74
CA PHE A 147 -5.34 6.33 -8.56
C PHE A 147 -4.59 7.08 -9.68
N GLY A 148 -3.44 6.56 -10.11
CA GLY A 148 -2.67 7.12 -11.22
C GLY A 148 -3.44 7.13 -12.54
N ILE A 149 -4.15 6.04 -12.83
CA ILE A 149 -5.04 5.94 -13.99
C ILE A 149 -6.17 6.96 -13.88
N ILE A 150 -6.83 7.08 -12.72
CA ILE A 150 -7.95 8.01 -12.57
C ILE A 150 -7.48 9.47 -12.73
N TYR A 151 -6.36 9.86 -12.13
CA TYR A 151 -5.81 11.20 -12.32
C TYR A 151 -5.37 11.45 -13.77
N SER A 152 -4.81 10.44 -14.44
CA SER A 152 -4.48 10.53 -15.87
C SER A 152 -5.73 10.72 -16.73
N ILE A 153 -6.83 10.02 -16.40
CA ILE A 153 -8.13 10.20 -17.06
C ILE A 153 -8.63 11.63 -16.84
N LEU A 154 -8.59 12.17 -15.62
CA LEU A 154 -8.99 13.55 -15.35
C LEU A 154 -8.19 14.56 -16.16
N ILE A 155 -6.87 14.35 -16.25
CA ILE A 155 -6.00 15.18 -17.10
C ILE A 155 -6.49 15.12 -18.55
N ILE A 156 -6.70 13.92 -19.11
CA ILE A 156 -7.13 13.66 -20.49
C ILE A 156 -8.52 14.26 -20.78
N LEU A 157 -9.46 14.15 -19.84
CA LEU A 157 -10.83 14.61 -20.02
C LEU A 157 -10.99 16.13 -19.92
N PHE A 158 -10.20 16.78 -19.06
CA PHE A 158 -10.38 18.19 -18.72
C PHE A 158 -9.24 19.10 -19.20
N GLY A 159 -8.32 18.61 -20.03
CA GLY A 159 -7.15 19.37 -20.46
C GLY A 159 -7.38 20.38 -21.61
N PRO A 160 -6.39 21.25 -21.86
CA PRO A 160 -6.52 22.43 -22.72
C PRO A 160 -6.67 22.13 -24.22
N TRP A 161 -6.64 20.86 -24.62
CA TRP A 161 -6.91 20.42 -25.99
C TRP A 161 -8.41 20.33 -26.31
N TRP A 162 -9.28 20.38 -25.30
CA TRP A 162 -10.72 20.46 -25.49
C TRP A 162 -11.20 21.92 -25.54
N PRO A 163 -12.30 22.21 -26.27
CA PRO A 163 -12.86 23.55 -26.27
C PRO A 163 -13.29 23.94 -24.85
N ILE A 164 -13.11 25.23 -24.53
CA ILE A 164 -13.60 25.80 -23.29
C ILE A 164 -15.14 25.80 -23.36
N GLN A 165 -15.79 25.22 -22.35
CA GLN A 165 -17.23 25.43 -22.18
C GLN A 165 -17.43 26.90 -21.77
N ILE A 166 -17.64 27.76 -22.77
CA ILE A 166 -18.06 29.13 -22.52
C ILE A 166 -19.50 29.03 -22.05
N LEU A 167 -19.69 29.20 -20.73
CA LEU A 167 -20.98 29.38 -20.07
C LEU A 167 -21.89 30.26 -20.93
N LYS A 168 -23.03 29.70 -21.36
CA LYS A 168 -24.21 30.47 -21.73
C LYS A 168 -25.11 30.60 -20.51
#